data_AF-A0A814G480-F1
#
_entry.id   AF-A0A814G480-F1
#
_cell.length_a   1.000
_cell.length_b   1.000
_cell.length_c   1.000
_cell.angle_alpha   90.00
_cell.angle_beta   90.00
_cell.angle_gamma   90.00
#
_symmetry.space_group_name_H-M   'P 1'
#
loop_
_entity.id
_entity.type
_entity.pdbx_description
1 polymer ?
#
loop_
_entity_poly.entity_id
_entity_poly.type
_entity_poly.pdbx_seq_one_letter_code
_entity_poly.pdbx_strand_id
1 'polypeptide(L)'
;MLRSLVVASNRLPFVISLDEEGNPIRTNSAGGLVTALAPLVIETEGFWVGWAGNEFTKDMQLPSSNDPTAIAHKIKASQIIPIFYTQDIYKCFYNGMCNASLWPLIHSLPTIAVFKSEHWNAYLEVNEKFATSAFEAVKKFKDLNDKNNLVWVHDYHLMVMPMMLKNLIDEANITCKIAFFLHTPFPSWDIFRLNPWANEMLLGLLGCDLIAFHTNTYAQNFIECCYHILGSRIDKTEMLVEYGNKTIIIRALPLGIPYDWFEQKAKVSPKPFNFKETVILGVDRLDYTKGIIHRARGYERFLEKYPECREKVVISNYFKSELNIINF
;
A
#
# COMPACT_ATOMS: atom_id res chain seq x y z
N MET A 1 18.88 20.46 -1.31
CA MET A 1 18.37 20.30 -2.67
C MET A 1 17.26 19.26 -2.61
N LEU A 2 16.09 19.51 -3.20
CA LEU A 2 14.95 18.58 -3.10
C LEU A 2 15.25 17.31 -3.91
N ARG A 3 14.97 16.16 -3.30
CA ARG A 3 15.31 14.82 -3.78
C ARG A 3 14.48 14.44 -5.02
N SER A 4 15.08 13.98 -6.11
CA SER A 4 14.31 13.36 -7.21
C SER A 4 13.67 12.06 -6.74
N LEU A 5 12.34 11.98 -6.89
CA LEU A 5 11.51 10.94 -6.28
C LEU A 5 10.56 10.31 -7.31
N VAL A 6 10.48 8.99 -7.27
CA VAL A 6 9.39 8.21 -7.86
C VAL A 6 8.71 7.45 -6.74
N VAL A 7 7.40 7.63 -6.58
CA VAL A 7 6.56 6.79 -5.72
C VAL A 7 5.92 5.72 -6.58
N ALA A 8 6.02 4.45 -6.18
CA ALA A 8 5.34 3.34 -6.83
C ALA A 8 4.39 2.67 -5.83
N SER A 9 3.09 2.68 -6.13
CA SER A 9 2.06 2.02 -5.32
C SER A 9 0.97 1.45 -6.20
N ASN A 10 0.31 0.38 -5.75
CA ASN A 10 -0.74 -0.26 -6.54
C ASN A 10 -1.80 0.74 -7.04
N ARG A 11 -2.25 1.68 -6.19
CA ARG A 11 -3.20 2.72 -6.57
C ARG A 11 -2.50 4.04 -6.90
N LEU A 12 -3.06 4.78 -7.86
CA LEU A 12 -2.79 6.21 -8.04
C LEU A 12 -3.26 7.03 -6.81
N PRO A 13 -2.79 8.29 -6.65
CA PRO A 13 -3.17 9.15 -5.53
C PRO A 13 -4.62 9.67 -5.59
N PHE A 14 -5.39 9.25 -6.59
CA PHE A 14 -6.79 9.57 -6.80
C PHE A 14 -7.44 8.42 -7.56
N VAL A 15 -8.77 8.40 -7.57
CA VAL A 15 -9.56 7.50 -8.41
C VAL A 15 -9.93 8.23 -9.68
N ILE A 16 -9.84 7.54 -10.82
CA ILE A 16 -10.34 8.02 -12.09
C ILE A 16 -11.64 7.28 -12.36
N SER A 17 -12.72 8.03 -12.55
CA SER A 17 -14.03 7.52 -12.97
C SER A 17 -14.51 8.29 -14.19
N LEU A 18 -15.53 7.80 -14.87
CA LEU A 18 -16.17 8.54 -15.97
C LEU A 18 -17.39 9.32 -15.46
N ASP A 19 -17.60 10.52 -16.01
CA ASP A 19 -18.85 11.26 -15.83
C ASP A 19 -19.97 10.73 -16.76
N GLU A 20 -21.15 11.35 -16.71
CA GLU A 20 -22.31 10.96 -17.53
C GLU A 20 -22.04 11.10 -19.05
N GLU A 21 -21.10 11.95 -19.44
CA GLU A 21 -20.70 12.18 -20.83
C GLU A 21 -19.54 11.26 -21.27
N GLY A 22 -19.02 10.43 -20.37
CA GLY A 22 -17.90 9.53 -20.61
C GLY A 22 -16.52 10.18 -20.48
N ASN A 23 -16.44 11.42 -19.97
CA ASN A 23 -15.16 12.08 -19.74
C ASN A 23 -14.54 11.61 -18.42
N PRO A 24 -13.21 11.39 -18.37
CA PRO A 24 -12.54 11.00 -17.14
C PRO A 24 -12.53 12.16 -16.14
N ILE A 25 -12.86 11.87 -14.88
CA ILE A 25 -12.82 12.81 -13.76
C ILE A 25 -11.98 12.25 -12.61
N ARG A 26 -11.30 13.13 -11.85
CA ARG A 26 -10.57 12.75 -10.64
C ARG A 26 -11.48 12.86 -9.42
N THR A 27 -11.54 11.79 -8.63
CA THR A 27 -12.14 11.80 -7.29
C THR A 27 -11.10 11.41 -6.24
N ASN A 28 -11.31 11.87 -5.01
CA ASN A 28 -10.36 11.68 -3.93
C ASN A 28 -10.21 10.21 -3.54
N SER A 29 -8.98 9.74 -3.46
CA SER A 29 -8.66 8.45 -2.85
C SER A 29 -8.55 8.64 -1.33
N ALA A 30 -9.43 7.99 -0.57
CA ALA A 30 -9.48 8.08 0.90
C ALA A 30 -8.41 7.21 1.59
N GLY A 31 -7.20 7.15 1.05
CA GLY A 31 -6.12 6.28 1.54
C GLY A 31 -5.12 6.99 2.45
N GLY A 32 -4.71 6.34 3.54
CA GLY A 32 -3.64 6.83 4.42
C GLY A 32 -2.30 7.03 3.69
N LEU A 33 -2.01 6.18 2.70
CA LEU A 33 -0.83 6.30 1.84
C LEU A 33 -0.79 7.64 1.09
N VAL A 34 -1.88 7.98 0.39
CA VAL A 34 -1.98 9.21 -0.40
C VAL A 34 -1.81 10.43 0.48
N THR A 35 -2.43 10.39 1.65
CA THR A 35 -2.39 11.46 2.64
C THR A 35 -0.95 11.75 3.11
N ALA A 36 -0.13 10.71 3.26
CA ALA A 36 1.26 10.84 3.68
C ALA A 36 2.22 11.25 2.55
N LEU A 37 1.99 10.78 1.31
CA LEU A 37 3.00 10.87 0.25
C LEU A 37 2.70 11.93 -0.82
N ALA A 38 1.45 12.34 -1.01
CA ALA A 38 1.12 13.34 -2.02
C ALA A 38 1.87 14.68 -1.81
N PRO A 39 2.00 15.22 -0.58
CA PRO A 39 2.78 16.43 -0.35
C PRO A 39 4.24 16.31 -0.80
N LEU A 40 4.87 15.15 -0.56
CA LEU A 40 6.25 14.91 -0.98
C LEU A 40 6.39 14.91 -2.50
N VAL A 41 5.50 14.21 -3.21
CA VAL A 41 5.52 14.18 -4.69
C VAL A 41 5.31 15.57 -5.29
N ILE A 42 4.46 16.40 -4.67
CA ILE A 42 4.24 17.79 -5.09
C ILE A 42 5.51 18.62 -4.88
N GLU A 43 6.10 18.56 -3.67
CA GLU A 43 7.26 19.35 -3.30
C GLU A 43 8.50 18.99 -4.12
N THR A 44 8.74 17.70 -4.36
CA THR A 44 9.91 17.22 -5.12
C THR A 44 9.73 17.32 -6.64
N GLU A 45 8.56 17.76 -7.12
CA GLU A 45 8.14 17.62 -8.52
C GLU A 45 8.34 16.17 -9.03
N GLY A 46 8.10 15.19 -8.15
CA GLY A 46 8.36 13.77 -8.39
C GLY A 46 7.31 13.12 -9.28
N PHE A 47 7.49 11.82 -9.53
CA PHE A 47 6.53 10.99 -10.28
C PHE A 47 5.78 10.02 -9.36
N TRP A 48 4.57 9.66 -9.76
CA TRP A 48 3.77 8.61 -9.13
C TRP A 48 3.37 7.55 -10.15
N VAL A 49 3.83 6.33 -9.95
CA VAL A 49 3.46 5.14 -10.74
C VAL A 49 2.36 4.38 -10.02
N GLY A 50 1.24 4.10 -10.69
CA GLY A 50 0.13 3.38 -10.09
C GLY A 50 -0.93 2.95 -11.08
N TRP A 51 -1.74 1.95 -10.71
CA TRP A 51 -2.83 1.45 -11.53
C TRP A 51 -3.92 2.52 -11.69
N ALA A 52 -4.33 2.71 -12.94
CA ALA A 52 -5.24 3.78 -13.32
C ALA A 52 -6.73 3.45 -13.14
N GLY A 53 -7.04 2.22 -12.74
CA GLY A 53 -8.42 1.72 -12.69
C GLY A 53 -8.81 0.98 -13.97
N ASN A 54 -10.04 0.47 -14.00
CA ASN A 54 -10.58 -0.27 -15.14
C ASN A 54 -11.23 0.64 -16.20
N GLU A 55 -11.76 1.79 -15.77
CA GLU A 55 -12.52 2.69 -16.65
C GLU A 55 -11.63 3.62 -17.48
N PHE A 56 -10.42 3.90 -16.97
CA PHE A 56 -9.45 4.77 -17.65
C PHE A 56 -8.62 3.94 -18.64
N THR A 57 -8.54 4.40 -19.89
CA THR A 57 -7.76 3.76 -20.96
C THR A 57 -6.60 4.64 -21.43
N LYS A 58 -5.67 4.05 -22.19
CA LYS A 58 -4.46 4.75 -22.68
C LYS A 58 -4.77 5.91 -23.63
N ASP A 59 -5.91 5.86 -24.30
CA ASP A 59 -6.34 6.87 -25.29
C ASP A 59 -7.01 8.09 -24.63
N MET A 60 -7.29 8.00 -23.32
CA MET A 60 -7.90 9.08 -22.56
C MET A 60 -6.85 10.03 -22.00
N GLN A 61 -7.16 11.33 -22.00
CA GLN A 61 -6.34 12.33 -21.34
C GLN A 61 -6.55 12.26 -19.82
N LEU A 62 -5.46 12.21 -19.07
CA LEU A 62 -5.54 12.23 -17.61
C LEU A 62 -6.11 13.58 -17.13
N PRO A 63 -7.28 13.60 -16.44
CA PRO A 63 -7.94 14.83 -16.03
C PRO A 63 -7.10 15.61 -15.03
N SER A 64 -7.38 16.90 -14.81
CA SER A 64 -6.86 17.66 -13.66
C SER A 64 -7.81 17.54 -12.46
N SER A 65 -7.37 17.92 -11.26
CA SER A 65 -8.27 18.00 -10.10
C SER A 65 -9.01 19.34 -10.08
N ASN A 66 -10.32 19.30 -9.87
CA ASN A 66 -11.16 20.49 -9.70
C ASN A 66 -11.49 20.79 -8.22
N ASP A 67 -11.05 19.93 -7.29
CA ASP A 67 -11.29 20.07 -5.85
C ASP A 67 -10.02 20.61 -5.14
N PRO A 68 -9.96 21.90 -4.77
CA PRO A 68 -8.79 22.47 -4.09
C PRO A 68 -8.60 21.93 -2.67
N THR A 69 -9.59 21.23 -2.10
CA THR A 69 -9.50 20.64 -0.75
C THR A 69 -8.88 19.24 -0.76
N ALA A 70 -8.74 18.62 -1.93
CA ALA A 70 -8.13 17.31 -2.11
C ALA A 70 -6.63 17.35 -1.83
N ILE A 71 -6.08 16.37 -1.09
CA ILE A 71 -4.65 16.38 -0.74
C ILE A 71 -3.73 16.26 -1.96
N ALA A 72 -4.18 15.58 -3.01
CA ALA A 72 -3.45 15.34 -4.23
C ALA A 72 -3.78 16.35 -5.36
N HIS A 73 -4.53 17.43 -5.09
CA HIS A 73 -5.02 18.34 -6.14
C HIS A 73 -3.90 18.98 -6.97
N LYS A 74 -2.72 19.22 -6.37
CA LYS A 74 -1.57 19.84 -7.05
C LYS A 74 -0.70 18.85 -7.84
N ILE A 75 -0.98 17.54 -7.80
CA ILE A 75 -0.23 16.57 -8.61
C ILE A 75 -0.64 16.73 -10.07
N LYS A 76 0.30 17.21 -10.89
CA LYS A 76 0.10 17.47 -12.33
C LYS A 76 -0.06 16.17 -13.10
N ALA A 77 -0.74 16.21 -14.24
CA ALA A 77 -0.89 15.03 -15.09
C ALA A 77 0.48 14.47 -15.56
N SER A 78 1.46 15.34 -15.82
CA SER A 78 2.82 14.95 -16.19
C SER A 78 3.61 14.21 -15.10
N GLN A 79 3.16 14.29 -13.85
CA GLN A 79 3.77 13.58 -12.71
C GLN A 79 3.19 12.17 -12.54
N ILE A 80 2.15 11.81 -13.29
CA ILE A 80 1.48 10.53 -13.15
C ILE A 80 1.89 9.58 -14.26
N ILE A 81 2.22 8.35 -13.88
CA ILE A 81 2.58 7.27 -14.79
C ILE A 81 1.57 6.13 -14.58
N PRO A 82 0.48 6.12 -15.36
CA PRO A 82 -0.59 5.16 -15.18
C PRO A 82 -0.17 3.77 -15.67
N ILE A 83 -0.44 2.76 -14.83
CA ILE A 83 -0.36 1.35 -15.19
C ILE A 83 -1.74 0.87 -15.63
N PHE A 84 -1.75 0.09 -16.72
CA PHE A 84 -2.95 -0.53 -17.27
C PHE A 84 -2.72 -2.03 -17.41
N TYR A 85 -3.73 -2.81 -17.08
CA TYR A 85 -3.79 -4.25 -17.32
C TYR A 85 -5.25 -4.67 -17.47
N THR A 86 -5.46 -5.83 -18.09
CA THR A 86 -6.81 -6.33 -18.42
C THR A 86 -7.57 -6.74 -17.16
N GLN A 87 -8.89 -6.88 -17.29
CA GLN A 87 -9.74 -7.33 -16.18
C GLN A 87 -9.36 -8.74 -15.69
N ASP A 88 -8.85 -9.62 -16.56
CA ASP A 88 -8.42 -10.96 -16.16
C ASP A 88 -7.10 -10.92 -15.40
N ILE A 89 -6.15 -10.07 -15.80
CA ILE A 89 -4.96 -9.80 -15.00
C ILE A 89 -5.36 -9.19 -13.65
N TYR A 90 -6.30 -8.25 -13.61
CA TYR A 90 -6.82 -7.69 -12.35
C TYR A 90 -7.37 -8.78 -11.42
N LYS A 91 -8.17 -9.72 -11.93
CA LYS A 91 -8.70 -10.85 -11.15
C LYS A 91 -7.58 -11.73 -10.59
N CYS A 92 -6.60 -12.10 -11.41
CA CYS A 92 -5.51 -12.98 -10.96
C CYS A 92 -4.51 -12.28 -10.03
N PHE A 93 -4.14 -11.02 -10.33
CA PHE A 93 -3.19 -10.23 -9.55
C PHE A 93 -3.80 -9.67 -8.26
N TYR A 94 -4.82 -8.82 -8.37
CA TYR A 94 -5.33 -8.06 -7.23
C TYR A 94 -6.28 -8.92 -6.38
N ASN A 95 -7.29 -9.54 -6.98
CA ASN A 95 -8.21 -10.38 -6.22
C ASN A 95 -7.54 -11.71 -5.81
N GLY A 96 -6.76 -12.31 -6.70
CA GLY A 96 -6.04 -13.56 -6.46
C GLY A 96 -4.81 -13.37 -5.58
N MET A 97 -3.68 -13.01 -6.16
CA MET A 97 -2.40 -13.02 -5.44
C MET A 97 -2.38 -12.05 -4.26
N CYS A 98 -2.85 -10.82 -4.45
CA CYS A 98 -2.80 -9.80 -3.41
C CYS A 98 -3.83 -10.10 -2.30
N ASN A 99 -5.11 -10.24 -2.63
CA ASN A 99 -6.16 -10.29 -1.61
C ASN A 99 -6.59 -11.70 -1.17
N ALA A 100 -6.46 -12.73 -2.01
CA ALA A 100 -6.78 -14.10 -1.64
C ALA A 100 -5.55 -14.88 -1.13
N SER A 101 -4.33 -14.52 -1.54
CA SER A 101 -3.10 -15.20 -1.07
C SER A 101 -2.35 -14.38 -0.01
N LEU A 102 -1.87 -13.19 -0.36
CA LEU A 102 -0.98 -12.41 0.49
C LEU A 102 -1.68 -11.79 1.68
N TRP A 103 -2.79 -11.09 1.48
CA TRP A 103 -3.54 -10.40 2.53
C TRP A 103 -3.87 -11.32 3.73
N PRO A 104 -4.49 -12.51 3.56
CA PRO A 104 -4.72 -13.41 4.68
C PRO A 104 -3.42 -13.88 5.33
N LEU A 105 -2.42 -14.25 4.53
CA LEU A 105 -1.16 -14.78 5.03
C LEU A 105 -0.40 -13.75 5.90
N ILE A 106 -0.24 -12.53 5.41
CA ILE A 106 0.49 -11.46 6.12
C ILE A 106 -0.26 -11.00 7.37
N HIS A 107 -1.58 -11.23 7.44
CA HIS A 107 -2.40 -11.03 8.64
C HIS A 107 -2.48 -12.28 9.53
N SER A 108 -1.62 -13.28 9.34
CA SER A 108 -1.55 -14.51 10.14
C SER A 108 -2.85 -15.34 10.12
N LEU A 109 -3.53 -15.35 8.98
CA LEU A 109 -4.74 -16.15 8.71
C LEU A 109 -4.49 -17.17 7.57
N PRO A 110 -3.50 -18.09 7.71
CA PRO A 110 -3.10 -18.96 6.62
C PRO A 110 -4.19 -19.93 6.15
N THR A 111 -5.16 -20.26 7.00
CA THR A 111 -6.24 -21.21 6.70
C THR A 111 -7.19 -20.75 5.60
N ILE A 112 -7.21 -19.44 5.31
CA ILE A 112 -8.04 -18.85 4.25
C ILE A 112 -7.19 -18.30 3.09
N ALA A 113 -5.87 -18.54 3.11
CA ALA A 113 -4.98 -18.15 2.02
C ALA A 113 -5.08 -19.14 0.86
N VAL A 114 -5.24 -18.62 -0.36
CA VAL A 114 -5.41 -19.41 -1.58
C VAL A 114 -4.22 -19.21 -2.51
N PHE A 115 -3.41 -20.24 -2.73
CA PHE A 115 -2.25 -20.18 -3.62
C PHE A 115 -2.55 -20.86 -4.97
N LYS A 116 -2.37 -20.12 -6.08
CA LYS A 116 -2.52 -20.63 -7.45
C LYS A 116 -1.42 -20.09 -8.35
N SER A 117 -0.86 -20.93 -9.23
CA SER A 117 0.18 -20.56 -10.17
C SER A 117 -0.21 -19.39 -11.07
N GLU A 118 -1.48 -19.34 -11.51
CA GLU A 118 -1.96 -18.29 -12.42
C GLU A 118 -2.00 -16.93 -11.72
N HIS A 119 -2.30 -16.91 -10.41
CA HIS A 119 -2.25 -15.69 -9.60
C HIS A 119 -0.82 -15.18 -9.48
N TRP A 120 0.13 -16.08 -9.22
CA TRP A 120 1.55 -15.74 -9.14
C TRP A 120 2.11 -15.21 -10.45
N ASN A 121 1.79 -15.84 -11.58
CA ASN A 121 2.23 -15.38 -12.90
C ASN A 121 1.72 -13.96 -13.20
N ALA A 122 0.45 -13.68 -12.88
CA ALA A 122 -0.10 -12.33 -13.01
C ALA A 122 0.60 -11.33 -12.07
N TYR A 123 1.01 -11.76 -10.88
CA TYR A 123 1.77 -10.93 -9.94
C TYR A 123 3.16 -10.55 -10.47
N LEU A 124 3.87 -11.50 -11.06
CA LEU A 124 5.14 -11.23 -11.74
C LEU A 124 4.94 -10.26 -12.92
N GLU A 125 3.96 -10.52 -13.80
CA GLU A 125 3.70 -9.65 -14.96
C GLU A 125 3.38 -8.21 -14.54
N VAL A 126 2.53 -8.02 -13.53
CA VAL A 126 2.19 -6.68 -13.06
C VAL A 126 3.41 -6.01 -12.40
N ASN A 127 4.18 -6.72 -11.57
CA ASN A 127 5.38 -6.16 -10.94
C ASN A 127 6.43 -5.74 -11.97
N GLU A 128 6.59 -6.47 -13.07
CA GLU A 128 7.47 -6.13 -14.19
C GLU A 128 7.00 -4.84 -14.90
N LYS A 129 5.70 -4.68 -15.14
CA LYS A 129 5.15 -3.43 -15.71
C LYS A 129 5.41 -2.24 -14.79
N PHE A 130 5.26 -2.41 -13.48
CA PHE A 130 5.58 -1.39 -12.48
C PHE A 130 7.08 -1.06 -12.46
N ALA A 131 7.96 -2.08 -12.47
CA ALA A 131 9.40 -1.91 -12.52
C ALA A 131 9.84 -1.11 -13.75
N THR A 132 9.36 -1.50 -14.93
CA THR A 132 9.65 -0.84 -16.19
C THR A 132 9.16 0.61 -16.18
N SER A 133 7.94 0.86 -15.72
CA SER A 133 7.37 2.21 -15.70
C SER A 133 8.06 3.14 -14.69
N ALA A 134 8.46 2.60 -13.54
CA ALA A 134 9.27 3.34 -12.57
C ALA A 134 10.67 3.64 -13.12
N PHE A 135 11.28 2.71 -13.84
CA PHE A 135 12.55 2.93 -14.53
C PHE A 135 12.44 4.04 -15.60
N GLU A 136 11.39 4.03 -16.44
CA GLU A 136 11.13 5.11 -17.38
C GLU A 136 10.92 6.47 -16.68
N ALA A 137 10.37 6.48 -15.47
CA ALA A 137 10.25 7.68 -14.64
C ALA A 137 11.62 8.18 -14.16
N VAL A 138 12.46 7.28 -13.67
CA VAL A 138 13.83 7.59 -13.20
C VAL A 138 14.66 8.22 -14.31
N LYS A 139 14.55 7.73 -15.54
CA LYS A 139 15.25 8.31 -16.70
C LYS A 139 14.89 9.77 -17.00
N LYS A 140 13.79 10.28 -16.42
CA LYS A 140 13.36 11.68 -16.52
C LYS A 140 13.92 12.57 -15.40
N PHE A 141 14.68 12.02 -14.47
CA PHE A 141 15.37 12.82 -13.45
C PHE A 141 16.40 13.75 -14.10
N LYS A 142 16.64 14.89 -13.44
CA LYS A 142 17.54 15.95 -13.94
C LYS A 142 19.01 15.50 -13.94
N ASP A 143 19.42 14.72 -12.95
CA ASP A 143 20.76 14.17 -12.81
C ASP A 143 20.68 12.67 -12.44
N LEU A 144 21.06 11.80 -13.36
CA LEU A 144 21.03 10.34 -13.17
C LEU A 144 22.18 9.82 -12.28
N ASN A 145 23.14 10.68 -11.93
CA ASN A 145 24.26 10.34 -11.05
C ASN A 145 24.08 10.87 -9.62
N ASP A 146 22.99 11.58 -9.33
CA ASP A 146 22.71 12.07 -7.98
C ASP A 146 22.45 10.91 -7.03
N LYS A 147 23.28 10.82 -5.97
CA LYS A 147 23.14 9.84 -4.88
C LYS A 147 21.82 9.95 -4.13
N ASN A 148 21.11 11.06 -4.29
CA ASN A 148 19.82 11.30 -3.69
C ASN A 148 18.65 10.76 -4.54
N ASN A 149 18.82 10.36 -5.80
CA ASN A 149 17.72 9.77 -6.58
C ASN A 149 17.05 8.61 -5.82
N LEU A 150 15.71 8.60 -5.77
CA LEU A 150 14.95 7.60 -5.01
C LEU A 150 13.74 7.07 -5.78
N VAL A 151 13.62 5.75 -5.80
CA VAL A 151 12.33 5.08 -6.01
C VAL A 151 11.83 4.53 -4.67
N TRP A 152 10.64 4.95 -4.26
CA TRP A 152 9.99 4.48 -3.05
C TRP A 152 8.78 3.62 -3.40
N VAL A 153 8.92 2.32 -3.16
CA VAL A 153 7.95 1.28 -3.47
C VAL A 153 7.08 1.01 -2.25
N HIS A 154 5.78 0.86 -2.46
CA HIS A 154 4.84 0.71 -1.36
C HIS A 154 3.97 -0.55 -1.49
N ASP A 155 3.95 -1.25 -0.36
CA ASP A 155 2.99 -2.28 0.03
C ASP A 155 3.11 -3.64 -0.66
N TYR A 156 2.38 -4.63 -0.10
CA TYR A 156 2.47 -6.05 -0.44
C TYR A 156 2.17 -6.39 -1.92
N HIS A 157 1.54 -5.46 -2.65
CA HIS A 157 1.26 -5.59 -4.08
C HIS A 157 2.53 -5.63 -4.95
N LEU A 158 3.62 -5.02 -4.45
CA LEU A 158 4.82 -4.74 -5.23
C LEU A 158 6.09 -5.31 -4.58
N MET A 159 6.03 -6.48 -3.93
CA MET A 159 7.16 -7.04 -3.17
C MET A 159 8.30 -7.56 -4.06
N VAL A 160 8.02 -7.94 -5.31
CA VAL A 160 9.05 -8.45 -6.24
C VAL A 160 9.58 -7.41 -7.21
N MET A 161 8.85 -6.31 -7.39
CA MET A 161 9.24 -5.17 -8.21
C MET A 161 10.62 -4.57 -7.86
N PRO A 162 11.07 -4.47 -6.60
CA PRO A 162 12.33 -3.80 -6.29
C PRO A 162 13.56 -4.45 -6.93
N MET A 163 13.66 -5.78 -6.91
CA MET A 163 14.76 -6.49 -7.58
C MET A 163 14.69 -6.34 -9.11
N MET A 164 13.50 -6.41 -9.70
CA MET A 164 13.30 -6.19 -11.14
C MET A 164 13.77 -4.79 -11.55
N LEU A 165 13.38 -3.76 -10.79
CA LEU A 165 13.81 -2.38 -10.99
C LEU A 165 15.32 -2.21 -10.77
N LYS A 166 15.87 -2.87 -9.75
CA LYS A 166 17.30 -2.77 -9.44
C LYS A 166 18.16 -3.27 -10.60
N ASN A 167 17.77 -4.37 -11.23
CA ASN A 167 18.45 -4.88 -12.42
C ASN A 167 18.46 -3.86 -13.56
N LEU A 168 17.31 -3.24 -13.86
CA LEU A 168 17.21 -2.19 -14.89
C LEU A 168 18.10 -0.97 -14.58
N ILE A 169 18.13 -0.54 -13.31
CA ILE A 169 18.96 0.58 -12.86
C ILE A 169 20.45 0.26 -12.97
N ASP A 170 20.85 -0.95 -12.56
CA ASP A 170 22.24 -1.41 -12.59
C ASP A 170 22.73 -1.58 -14.05
N GLU A 171 21.91 -2.17 -14.92
CA GLU A 171 22.20 -2.31 -16.36
C GLU A 171 22.39 -0.95 -17.05
N ALA A 172 21.60 0.05 -16.64
CA ALA A 172 21.67 1.40 -17.17
C ALA A 172 22.77 2.28 -16.52
N ASN A 173 23.51 1.75 -15.53
CA ASN A 173 24.50 2.48 -14.74
C ASN A 173 23.95 3.78 -14.11
N ILE A 174 22.71 3.76 -13.62
CA ILE A 174 22.06 4.92 -12.98
C ILE A 174 22.32 4.88 -11.48
N THR A 175 22.68 6.01 -10.88
CA THR A 175 22.72 6.13 -9.42
C THR A 175 21.32 6.41 -8.91
N CYS A 176 20.70 5.41 -8.29
CA CYS A 176 19.38 5.54 -7.67
C CYS A 176 19.22 4.56 -6.51
N LYS A 177 18.65 5.06 -5.40
CA LYS A 177 18.29 4.27 -4.23
C LYS A 177 16.88 3.72 -4.37
N ILE A 178 16.65 2.51 -3.88
CA ILE A 178 15.34 1.88 -3.85
C ILE A 178 14.95 1.64 -2.39
N ALA A 179 13.81 2.18 -1.97
CA ALA A 179 13.25 1.93 -0.65
C ALA A 179 11.90 1.19 -0.79
N PHE A 180 11.59 0.32 0.16
CA PHE A 180 10.29 -0.32 0.28
C PHE A 180 9.65 -0.04 1.64
N PHE A 181 8.34 0.14 1.67
CA PHE A 181 7.57 0.24 2.91
C PHE A 181 6.35 -0.69 2.87
N LEU A 182 6.21 -1.57 3.86
CA LEU A 182 5.04 -2.43 4.03
C LEU A 182 4.00 -1.78 4.95
N HIS A 183 2.78 -1.58 4.46
CA HIS A 183 1.68 -0.95 5.23
C HIS A 183 0.82 -1.94 6.02
N THR A 184 1.12 -3.21 5.86
CA THR A 184 0.49 -4.33 6.55
C THR A 184 1.45 -4.91 7.59
N PRO A 185 0.99 -5.80 8.48
CA PRO A 185 1.90 -6.59 9.29
C PRO A 185 2.84 -7.42 8.42
N PHE A 186 4.00 -7.79 8.96
CA PHE A 186 4.82 -8.85 8.40
C PHE A 186 4.78 -10.06 9.35
N PRO A 187 4.32 -11.23 8.89
CA PRO A 187 4.08 -12.37 9.76
C PRO A 187 5.41 -13.03 10.15
N SER A 188 5.38 -13.86 11.20
CA SER A 188 6.56 -14.65 11.59
C SER A 188 6.96 -15.66 10.51
N TRP A 189 8.18 -16.19 10.60
CA TRP A 189 8.71 -17.19 9.68
C TRP A 189 7.80 -18.42 9.53
N ASP A 190 7.24 -18.96 10.62
CA ASP A 190 6.37 -20.14 10.58
C ASP A 190 5.12 -19.94 9.71
N ILE A 191 4.65 -18.70 9.60
CA ILE A 191 3.52 -18.34 8.75
C ILE A 191 4.01 -18.00 7.34
N PHE A 192 5.03 -17.14 7.21
CA PHE A 192 5.49 -16.65 5.91
C PHE A 192 5.95 -17.78 4.99
N ARG A 193 6.62 -18.82 5.56
CA ARG A 193 7.12 -19.97 4.81
C ARG A 193 6.02 -20.82 4.15
N LEU A 194 4.75 -20.63 4.53
CA LEU A 194 3.62 -21.32 3.91
C LEU A 194 3.34 -20.80 2.49
N ASN A 195 3.87 -19.63 2.13
CA ASN A 195 3.80 -19.12 0.76
C ASN A 195 4.72 -19.95 -0.16
N PRO A 196 4.20 -20.58 -1.22
CA PRO A 196 5.04 -21.31 -2.18
C PRO A 196 6.14 -20.47 -2.85
N TRP A 197 5.97 -19.15 -2.88
CA TRP A 197 6.90 -18.20 -3.49
C TRP A 197 7.61 -17.31 -2.45
N ALA A 198 7.74 -17.80 -1.21
CA ALA A 198 8.37 -17.05 -0.12
C ALA A 198 9.82 -16.63 -0.47
N ASN A 199 10.58 -17.52 -1.10
CA ASN A 199 11.96 -17.25 -1.52
C ASN A 199 12.02 -16.09 -2.52
N GLU A 200 11.22 -16.16 -3.59
CA GLU A 200 11.14 -15.16 -4.65
C GLU A 200 10.70 -13.80 -4.12
N MET A 201 9.75 -13.76 -3.19
CA MET A 201 9.29 -12.51 -2.58
C MET A 201 10.35 -11.84 -1.72
N LEU A 202 11.08 -12.60 -0.90
CA LEU A 202 12.16 -12.05 -0.09
C LEU A 202 13.29 -11.56 -0.99
N LEU A 203 13.70 -12.34 -2.00
CA LEU A 203 14.69 -11.92 -2.99
C LEU A 203 14.26 -10.65 -3.72
N GLY A 204 12.98 -10.55 -4.07
CA GLY A 204 12.33 -9.36 -4.61
C GLY A 204 12.59 -8.12 -3.77
N LEU A 205 12.32 -8.21 -2.46
CA LEU A 205 12.52 -7.12 -1.51
C LEU A 205 13.99 -6.79 -1.26
N LEU A 206 14.90 -7.78 -1.31
CA LEU A 206 16.34 -7.55 -1.18
C LEU A 206 16.96 -6.77 -2.36
N GLY A 207 16.17 -6.40 -3.36
CA GLY A 207 16.54 -5.39 -4.36
C GLY A 207 16.62 -3.96 -3.79
N CYS A 208 16.07 -3.73 -2.60
CA CYS A 208 16.09 -2.43 -1.92
C CYS A 208 17.42 -2.12 -1.21
N ASP A 209 17.71 -0.83 -1.04
CA ASP A 209 18.69 -0.32 -0.08
C ASP A 209 18.09 -0.20 1.33
N LEU A 210 16.78 0.06 1.43
CA LEU A 210 16.07 0.18 2.71
C LEU A 210 14.68 -0.47 2.63
N ILE A 211 14.33 -1.25 3.66
CA ILE A 211 13.00 -1.84 3.83
C ILE A 211 12.45 -1.41 5.19
N ALA A 212 11.24 -0.85 5.18
CA ALA A 212 10.60 -0.34 6.39
C ALA A 212 9.25 -0.99 6.67
N PHE A 213 8.93 -1.06 7.96
CA PHE A 213 7.69 -1.60 8.50
C PHE A 213 7.15 -0.67 9.57
N HIS A 214 5.89 -0.85 9.99
CA HIS A 214 5.31 -0.03 11.06
C HIS A 214 5.92 -0.28 12.45
N THR A 215 6.39 -1.49 12.75
CA THR A 215 6.83 -1.88 14.10
C THR A 215 8.14 -2.65 14.08
N ASN A 216 8.87 -2.62 15.20
CA ASN A 216 10.09 -3.43 15.37
C ASN A 216 9.80 -4.92 15.24
N THR A 217 8.64 -5.40 15.70
CA THR A 217 8.25 -6.81 15.56
C THR A 217 8.15 -7.23 14.10
N TYR A 218 7.52 -6.42 13.24
CA TYR A 218 7.41 -6.73 11.81
C TYR A 218 8.78 -6.71 11.12
N ALA A 219 9.62 -5.73 11.48
CA ALA A 219 10.98 -5.64 10.99
C ALA A 219 11.84 -6.85 11.40
N GLN A 220 11.74 -7.29 12.66
CA GLN A 220 12.42 -8.48 13.16
C GLN A 220 11.91 -9.75 12.47
N ASN A 221 10.59 -9.91 12.32
CA ASN A 221 10.02 -11.05 11.58
C ASN A 221 10.58 -11.14 10.15
N PHE A 222 10.73 -10.01 9.45
CA PHE A 222 11.35 -9.99 8.13
C PHE A 222 12.81 -10.45 8.16
N ILE A 223 13.61 -9.97 9.11
CA ILE A 223 15.01 -10.39 9.29
C ILE A 223 15.09 -11.91 9.55
N GLU A 224 14.23 -12.46 10.42
CA GLU A 224 14.19 -13.92 10.66
C GLU A 224 13.80 -14.69 9.40
N CYS A 225 12.83 -14.20 8.63
CA CYS A 225 12.44 -14.81 7.35
C CYS A 225 13.61 -14.84 6.36
N CYS A 226 14.37 -13.74 6.23
CA CYS A 226 15.57 -13.71 5.39
C CYS A 226 16.62 -14.71 5.87
N TYR A 227 16.87 -14.81 7.17
CA TYR A 227 17.82 -15.77 7.73
C TYR A 227 17.39 -17.23 7.47
N HIS A 228 16.15 -17.57 7.83
CA HIS A 228 15.69 -18.96 7.77
C HIS A 228 15.38 -19.46 6.35
N ILE A 229 14.91 -18.58 5.45
CA ILE A 229 14.50 -18.98 4.10
C ILE A 229 15.65 -18.80 3.09
N LEU A 230 16.37 -17.68 3.16
CA LEU A 230 17.43 -17.35 2.19
C LEU A 230 18.84 -17.71 2.68
N GLY A 231 19.01 -18.00 3.97
CA GLY A 231 20.35 -18.17 4.56
C GLY A 231 21.17 -16.86 4.61
N SER A 232 20.49 -15.70 4.59
CA SER A 232 21.16 -14.39 4.67
C SER A 232 21.93 -14.22 5.97
N ARG A 233 23.04 -13.47 5.95
CA ARG A 233 23.66 -13.00 7.20
C ARG A 233 22.83 -11.85 7.75
N ILE A 234 22.68 -11.77 9.06
CA ILE A 234 21.82 -10.78 9.71
C ILE A 234 22.51 -10.14 10.90
N ASP A 235 22.26 -8.86 11.10
CA ASP A 235 22.57 -8.15 12.34
C ASP A 235 21.26 -7.63 12.94
N LYS A 236 20.79 -8.28 14.00
CA LYS A 236 19.54 -7.90 14.69
C LYS A 236 19.69 -6.63 15.53
N THR A 237 20.93 -6.25 15.88
CA THR A 237 21.19 -5.05 16.69
C THR A 237 21.12 -3.81 15.80
N GLU A 238 21.82 -3.84 14.67
CA GLU A 238 21.83 -2.74 13.69
C GLU A 238 20.66 -2.79 12.69
N MET A 239 19.85 -3.86 12.77
CA MET A 239 18.72 -4.16 11.90
C MET A 239 19.14 -4.20 10.43
N LEU A 240 20.10 -5.06 10.11
CA LEU A 240 20.68 -5.24 8.78
C LEU A 240 20.47 -6.66 8.27
N VAL A 241 20.27 -6.79 6.96
CA VAL A 241 20.30 -8.07 6.25
C VAL A 241 21.38 -7.97 5.17
N GLU A 242 22.30 -8.93 5.13
CA GLU A 242 23.29 -9.05 4.08
C GLU A 242 23.00 -10.25 3.19
N TYR A 243 22.97 -10.00 1.88
CA TYR A 243 22.75 -11.03 0.88
C TYR A 243 23.63 -10.77 -0.35
N GLY A 244 24.45 -11.76 -0.70
CA GLY A 244 25.55 -11.56 -1.65
C GLY A 244 26.51 -10.47 -1.17
N ASN A 245 26.72 -9.45 -1.99
CA ASN A 245 27.59 -8.30 -1.69
C ASN A 245 26.80 -7.03 -1.31
N LYS A 246 25.52 -7.17 -0.93
CA LYS A 246 24.65 -6.04 -0.56
C LYS A 246 24.25 -6.13 0.90
N THR A 247 24.20 -4.98 1.55
CA THR A 247 23.66 -4.78 2.90
C THR A 247 22.39 -3.94 2.78
N ILE A 248 21.29 -4.47 3.29
CA ILE A 248 19.97 -3.87 3.25
C ILE A 248 19.63 -3.38 4.66
N ILE A 249 19.21 -2.12 4.77
CA ILE A 249 18.85 -1.50 6.04
C ILE A 249 17.37 -1.78 6.34
N ILE A 250 17.08 -2.34 7.51
CA ILE A 250 15.72 -2.61 7.97
C ILE A 250 15.34 -1.61 9.06
N ARG A 251 14.16 -0.99 8.97
CA ARG A 251 13.70 -0.01 9.97
C ARG A 251 12.24 -0.18 10.35
N ALA A 252 11.92 0.16 11.60
CA ALA A 252 10.55 0.41 12.04
C ALA A 252 10.26 1.91 11.98
N LEU A 253 9.28 2.29 11.17
CA LEU A 253 8.87 3.65 10.91
C LEU A 253 7.33 3.72 11.05
N PRO A 254 6.78 3.98 12.25
CA PRO A 254 5.34 4.06 12.44
C PRO A 254 4.75 5.23 11.65
N LEU A 255 3.68 4.97 10.90
CA LEU A 255 3.05 5.98 10.05
C LEU A 255 1.99 6.74 10.87
N GLY A 256 2.05 8.08 10.79
CA GLY A 256 1.06 8.97 11.41
C GLY A 256 -0.01 9.46 10.44
N ILE A 257 -0.76 10.47 10.88
CA ILE A 257 -1.72 11.23 10.06
C ILE A 257 -1.32 12.72 10.06
N PRO A 258 -1.73 13.52 9.06
CA PRO A 258 -1.59 14.98 9.13
C PRO A 258 -2.58 15.53 10.16
N TYR A 259 -2.19 15.47 11.44
CA TYR A 259 -3.03 15.81 12.59
C TYR A 259 -3.71 17.17 12.41
N ASP A 260 -2.94 18.21 12.07
CA ASP A 260 -3.46 19.58 11.92
C ASP A 260 -4.56 19.68 10.84
N TRP A 261 -4.42 18.94 9.73
CA TRP A 261 -5.43 18.92 8.67
C TRP A 261 -6.74 18.29 9.16
N PHE A 262 -6.66 17.16 9.87
CA PHE A 262 -7.83 16.51 10.46
C PHE A 262 -8.46 17.36 11.56
N GLU A 263 -7.66 18.02 12.40
CA GLU A 263 -8.14 18.89 13.46
C GLU A 263 -8.92 20.09 12.90
N GLN A 264 -8.39 20.73 11.86
CA GLN A 264 -9.05 21.85 11.18
C GLN A 264 -10.35 21.40 10.50
N LYS A 265 -10.32 20.25 9.79
CA LYS A 265 -11.52 19.67 9.16
C LYS A 265 -12.59 19.33 10.20
N ALA A 266 -12.22 18.77 11.35
CA ALA A 266 -13.15 18.45 12.43
C ALA A 266 -13.84 19.69 13.00
N LYS A 267 -13.13 20.82 13.14
CA LYS A 267 -13.69 22.09 13.64
C LYS A 267 -14.78 22.67 12.73
N VAL A 268 -14.66 22.48 11.41
CA VAL A 268 -15.62 23.01 10.42
C VAL A 268 -16.61 21.98 9.91
N SER A 269 -16.46 20.70 10.29
CA SER A 269 -17.38 19.66 9.84
C SER A 269 -18.75 19.88 10.47
N PRO A 270 -19.84 19.78 9.69
CA PRO A 270 -21.18 19.82 10.23
C PRO A 270 -21.33 18.67 11.23
N LYS A 271 -21.97 18.93 12.37
CA LYS A 271 -22.37 17.88 13.30
C LYS A 271 -23.52 17.12 12.66
N PRO A 272 -23.29 15.93 12.08
CA PRO A 272 -24.31 15.28 11.26
C PRO A 272 -25.42 14.68 12.12
N PHE A 273 -25.17 14.53 13.42
CA PHE A 273 -26.06 13.86 14.35
C PHE A 273 -26.13 14.64 15.67
N ASN A 274 -27.34 14.77 16.20
CA ASN A 274 -27.59 15.24 17.56
C ASN A 274 -28.04 14.04 18.40
N PHE A 275 -27.09 13.17 18.75
CA PHE A 275 -27.38 11.99 19.57
C PHE A 275 -27.66 12.43 21.01
N LYS A 276 -28.78 11.97 21.58
CA LYS A 276 -29.06 12.13 23.01
C LYS A 276 -28.36 11.04 23.84
N GLU A 277 -28.05 9.93 23.16
CA GLU A 277 -27.40 8.74 23.64
C GLU A 277 -25.87 8.84 23.51
N THR A 278 -25.16 8.00 24.25
CA THR A 278 -23.73 7.78 24.04
C THR A 278 -23.53 6.90 22.81
N VAL A 279 -22.74 7.35 21.84
CA VAL A 279 -22.49 6.59 20.60
C VAL A 279 -21.09 5.98 20.59
N ILE A 280 -21.05 4.67 20.40
CA ILE A 280 -19.84 3.92 20.05
C ILE A 280 -19.74 3.92 18.52
N LEU A 281 -18.72 4.57 17.97
CA LEU A 281 -18.50 4.66 16.53
C LEU A 281 -17.46 3.64 16.06
N GLY A 282 -17.83 2.84 15.07
CA GLY A 282 -16.94 1.97 14.32
C GLY A 282 -16.79 2.46 12.88
N VAL A 283 -15.57 2.59 12.37
CA VAL A 283 -15.33 2.97 10.96
C VAL A 283 -14.26 2.05 10.39
N ASP A 284 -14.66 1.14 9.52
CA ASP A 284 -13.79 0.09 9.00
C ASP A 284 -14.09 -0.21 7.54
N ARG A 285 -13.11 -0.80 6.84
CA ARG A 285 -13.43 -1.59 5.64
C ARG A 285 -14.14 -2.86 6.08
N LEU A 286 -15.06 -3.36 5.26
CA LEU A 286 -15.67 -4.67 5.51
C LEU A 286 -14.66 -5.77 5.17
N ASP A 287 -13.82 -6.10 6.15
CA ASP A 287 -12.62 -6.92 6.02
C ASP A 287 -12.47 -7.78 7.29
N TYR A 288 -12.17 -9.07 7.13
CA TYR A 288 -12.10 -10.03 8.23
C TYR A 288 -11.01 -9.69 9.26
N THR A 289 -10.04 -8.86 8.90
CA THR A 289 -8.98 -8.39 9.81
C THR A 289 -9.49 -7.38 10.85
N LYS A 290 -10.71 -6.84 10.68
CA LYS A 290 -11.24 -5.74 11.51
C LYS A 290 -12.01 -6.21 12.75
N GLY A 291 -12.21 -7.52 12.91
CA GLY A 291 -12.87 -8.09 14.08
C GLY A 291 -14.29 -7.55 14.29
N ILE A 292 -15.00 -7.19 13.22
CA ILE A 292 -16.33 -6.56 13.25
C ILE A 292 -17.31 -7.45 14.04
N ILE A 293 -17.26 -8.76 13.83
CA ILE A 293 -18.08 -9.74 14.57
C ILE A 293 -17.73 -9.72 16.07
N HIS A 294 -16.44 -9.61 16.42
CA HIS A 294 -16.01 -9.53 17.81
C HIS A 294 -16.47 -8.24 18.47
N ARG A 295 -16.47 -7.10 17.75
CA ARG A 295 -17.03 -5.84 18.24
C ARG A 295 -18.53 -5.96 18.53
N ALA A 296 -19.29 -6.58 17.63
CA ALA A 296 -20.72 -6.81 17.82
C ALA A 296 -21.01 -7.71 19.04
N ARG A 297 -20.30 -8.83 19.19
CA ARG A 297 -20.41 -9.72 20.37
C ARG A 297 -19.99 -9.03 21.66
N GLY A 298 -18.97 -8.17 21.60
CA GLY A 298 -18.54 -7.36 22.73
C GLY A 298 -19.62 -6.39 23.19
N TYR A 299 -20.31 -5.76 22.24
CA TYR A 299 -21.45 -4.87 22.52
C TYR A 299 -22.65 -5.62 23.10
N GLU A 300 -22.99 -6.79 22.56
CA GLU A 300 -24.02 -7.68 23.13
C GLU A 300 -23.72 -8.00 24.60
N ARG A 301 -22.52 -8.53 24.88
CA ARG A 301 -22.09 -8.86 26.25
C ARG A 301 -22.08 -7.65 27.18
N PHE A 302 -21.76 -6.47 26.66
CA PHE A 302 -21.82 -5.22 27.41
C PHE A 302 -23.26 -4.90 27.85
N LEU A 303 -24.25 -5.00 26.95
CA LEU A 303 -25.66 -4.74 27.26
C LEU A 303 -26.32 -5.83 28.12
N GLU A 304 -25.80 -7.06 28.10
CA GLU A 304 -26.19 -8.12 29.02
C GLU A 304 -25.71 -7.82 30.44
N LYS A 305 -24.44 -7.39 30.57
CA LYS A 305 -23.80 -7.11 31.86
C LYS A 305 -24.28 -5.81 32.50
N TYR A 306 -24.64 -4.82 31.69
CA TYR A 306 -25.08 -3.49 32.13
C TYR A 306 -26.45 -3.12 31.51
N PRO A 307 -27.55 -3.72 31.99
CA PRO A 307 -28.89 -3.47 31.44
C PRO A 307 -29.32 -2.00 31.49
N GLU A 308 -28.80 -1.21 32.43
CA GLU A 308 -29.05 0.22 32.57
C GLU A 308 -28.55 1.07 31.40
N CYS A 309 -27.64 0.52 30.58
CA CYS A 309 -27.10 1.14 29.37
C CYS A 309 -27.96 0.90 28.13
N ARG A 310 -28.96 -0.01 28.19
CA ARG A 310 -29.90 -0.22 27.09
C ARG A 310 -30.65 1.08 26.80
N GLU A 311 -30.83 1.37 25.51
CA GLU A 311 -31.45 2.60 25.00
C GLU A 311 -30.66 3.90 25.33
N LYS A 312 -29.53 3.82 26.05
CA LYS A 312 -28.68 4.97 26.40
C LYS A 312 -27.32 4.94 25.72
N VAL A 313 -26.86 3.76 25.32
CA VAL A 313 -25.64 3.55 24.56
C VAL A 313 -26.01 2.85 23.26
N VAL A 314 -25.56 3.39 22.13
CA VAL A 314 -25.81 2.83 20.80
C VAL A 314 -24.50 2.62 20.06
N ILE A 315 -24.42 1.59 19.24
CA ILE A 315 -23.29 1.36 18.34
C ILE A 315 -23.67 1.74 16.91
N SER A 316 -22.88 2.60 16.28
CA SER A 316 -23.00 2.96 14.87
C SER A 316 -21.75 2.51 14.13
N ASN A 317 -21.92 1.66 13.10
CA ASN A 317 -20.80 1.16 12.30
C ASN A 317 -20.91 1.65 10.86
N TYR A 318 -19.84 2.26 10.37
CA TYR A 318 -19.68 2.66 8.98
C TYR A 318 -18.73 1.69 8.31
N PHE A 319 -19.24 1.01 7.29
CA PHE A 319 -18.44 0.09 6.48
C PHE A 319 -18.23 0.68 5.09
N LYS A 320 -16.97 0.76 4.67
CA LYS A 320 -16.64 1.00 3.27
C LYS A 320 -16.46 -0.35 2.57
N SER A 321 -17.33 -0.69 1.62
CA SER A 321 -17.17 -1.90 0.82
C SER A 321 -16.23 -1.63 -0.36
N GLU A 322 -15.15 -2.40 -0.48
CA GLU A 322 -14.61 -2.73 -1.79
C GLU A 322 -15.21 -4.09 -2.17
N LEU A 323 -16.02 -4.11 -3.24
CA LEU A 323 -16.92 -5.20 -3.63
C LEU A 323 -16.30 -6.61 -3.80
N ASN A 324 -14.99 -6.81 -3.57
CA ASN A 324 -14.28 -8.04 -3.93
C ASN A 324 -13.45 -8.69 -2.80
N ILE A 325 -13.48 -8.19 -1.56
CA ILE A 325 -12.71 -8.79 -0.44
C ILE A 325 -13.56 -9.84 0.32
N ILE A 326 -14.83 -10.01 -0.04
CA ILE A 326 -15.78 -10.82 0.72
C ILE A 326 -16.26 -11.98 -0.15
N ASN A 327 -15.60 -13.14 -0.01
CA ASN A 327 -16.29 -14.41 -0.13
C ASN A 327 -16.31 -14.99 1.29
N PHE A 328 -17.46 -14.88 1.96
CA PHE A 328 -17.73 -15.61 3.20
C PHE A 328 -17.94 -17.09 2.92
#